data_AF-A0A814BKR3-F1
#
_entry.id   AF-A0A814BKR3-F1
#
_cell.length_a   1.000
_cell.length_b   1.000
_cell.length_c   1.000
_cell.angle_alpha   90.00
_cell.angle_beta   90.00
_cell.angle_gamma   90.00
#
_symmetry.space_group_name_H-M   'P 1'
#
loop_
_entity.id
_entity.type
_entity.pdbx_description
1 polymer ?
#
loop_
_entity_poly.entity_id
_entity_poly.type
_entity_poly.pdbx_seq_one_letter_code
_entity_poly.pdbx_strand_id
1 'polypeptide(L)'
;MSLKSLCVKCQKNNGILICSGCQYILCRKCTNDHRLELVTQLDHVVYEHDLIQQQLQAKDQNSYHTLFNQINKWQTESINKIKQAGEEARQSIRQLLDEHKEQLTKDLRRLIDELRKGKKSEDFVETDLDRWKHDVQKLKEELQMPSSIILETKKSPSWITMIKVNTKSSGQQQFLYQSPRVLLPSPSPSLGKRTVTRIDEFTTDLPTSRKQADKFNAEKIYGPIELQDEKKVAVHVGSANCATEVRGTNLYSTGKHRLQLKLEKMHHGYSLFGIVTESTLVQESSISSKSTYGWVPGNNKQAWLKGAGTAGYGGYDGDIMENDVLELVLNCDKKIIQLSNKRTNKLYQIPVDINSCPFPWQFYLSLYEIGDLVRIL
;
A
#
# COMPACT_ATOMS: atom_id res chain seq x y z
N MET A 1 26.21 90.51 10.75
CA MET A 1 24.76 90.23 10.57
C MET A 1 24.60 88.72 10.42
N SER A 2 23.96 88.05 11.38
CA SER A 2 23.75 86.58 11.33
C SER A 2 22.53 86.30 10.46
N LEU A 3 22.74 85.90 9.20
CA LEU A 3 21.70 85.39 8.31
C LEU A 3 21.28 84.00 8.81
N LYS A 4 20.32 83.96 9.72
CA LYS A 4 19.65 82.71 10.09
C LYS A 4 18.74 82.29 8.94
N SER A 5 19.10 81.19 8.29
CA SER A 5 18.30 80.57 7.22
C SER A 5 16.97 80.02 7.75
N LEU A 6 15.99 79.85 6.85
CA LEU A 6 14.66 79.33 7.18
C LEU A 6 14.73 77.83 7.47
N CYS A 7 14.16 77.38 8.59
CA CYS A 7 14.01 75.96 8.90
C CYS A 7 12.92 75.34 8.03
N VAL A 8 13.25 74.29 7.27
CA VAL A 8 12.33 73.62 6.34
C VAL A 8 11.12 73.00 7.04
N LYS A 9 11.28 72.47 8.27
CA LYS A 9 10.18 71.82 9.01
C LYS A 9 9.23 72.78 9.72
N CYS A 10 9.72 73.87 10.31
CA CYS A 10 8.90 74.75 11.16
C CYS A 10 8.74 76.18 10.61
N GLN A 11 9.37 76.48 9.47
CA GLN A 11 9.25 77.75 8.75
C GLN A 11 9.66 78.99 9.58
N LYS A 12 10.56 78.80 10.56
CA LYS A 12 11.13 79.88 11.38
C LYS A 12 12.55 80.22 10.92
N ASN A 13 12.94 81.50 10.97
CA ASN A 13 14.30 81.99 10.65
C ASN A 13 15.31 81.67 11.77
N ASN A 14 15.48 80.38 12.04
CA ASN A 14 16.38 79.84 13.05
C ASN A 14 17.05 78.53 12.59
N GLY A 15 17.04 78.26 11.28
CA GLY A 15 17.79 77.17 10.66
C GLY A 15 19.29 77.43 10.79
N ILE A 16 20.00 76.46 11.38
CA ILE A 16 21.42 76.57 11.73
C ILE A 16 22.24 75.35 11.32
N LEU A 17 21.57 74.23 11.00
CA LEU A 17 22.21 72.96 10.67
C LEU A 17 21.65 72.44 9.35
N ILE A 18 22.52 71.87 8.51
CA ILE A 18 22.12 71.22 7.26
C ILE A 18 22.35 69.72 7.43
N CYS A 19 21.33 68.91 7.19
CA CYS A 19 21.48 67.46 7.17
C CYS A 19 22.14 67.04 5.85
N SER A 20 23.29 66.38 5.88
CA SER A 20 24.00 65.96 4.67
C SER A 20 23.25 64.88 3.85
N GLY A 21 22.34 64.13 4.48
CA GLY A 21 21.56 63.09 3.81
C GLY A 21 20.41 63.67 2.96
N CYS A 22 19.57 64.52 3.55
CA CYS A 22 18.39 65.09 2.87
C CYS A 22 18.58 66.55 2.41
N GLN A 23 19.73 67.16 2.71
CA GLN A 23 20.08 68.55 2.40
C GLN A 23 19.11 69.59 3.01
N TYR A 24 18.32 69.21 4.02
CA TYR A 24 17.39 70.11 4.68
C TYR A 24 18.10 70.99 5.71
N ILE A 25 17.79 72.29 5.65
CA ILE A 25 18.19 73.27 6.66
C ILE A 25 17.19 73.20 7.82
N LEU A 26 17.68 72.87 9.00
CA LEU A 26 16.87 72.63 10.19
C LEU A 26 17.33 73.51 11.36
N CYS A 27 16.38 73.89 12.21
CA CYS A 27 16.68 74.46 13.52
C CYS A 27 17.05 73.34 14.49
N ARG A 28 17.77 73.66 15.58
CA ARG A 28 18.24 72.66 16.58
C ARG A 28 17.16 71.68 17.03
N LYS A 29 15.93 72.16 17.31
CA LYS A 29 14.82 71.32 17.74
C LYS A 29 14.38 70.36 16.62
N CYS A 30 14.13 70.89 15.42
CA CYS A 30 13.73 70.07 14.27
C CYS A 30 14.84 69.11 13.79
N THR A 31 16.11 69.40 14.06
CA THR A 31 17.22 68.46 13.82
C THR A 31 17.12 67.24 14.76
N ASN A 32 16.82 67.46 16.04
CA ASN A 32 16.61 66.36 16.99
C ASN A 32 15.37 65.54 16.62
N ASP A 33 14.26 66.21 16.27
CA ASP A 33 13.04 65.54 15.83
C ASP A 33 13.28 64.73 14.54
N HIS A 34 14.03 65.29 13.58
CA HIS A 34 14.42 64.59 12.35
C HIS A 34 15.34 63.39 12.64
N ARG A 35 16.27 63.51 13.58
CA ARG A 35 17.14 62.40 13.96
C ARG A 35 16.35 61.28 14.64
N LEU A 36 15.38 61.63 15.49
CA LEU A 36 14.49 60.68 16.14
C LEU A 36 13.63 59.94 15.10
N GLU A 37 13.08 60.64 14.12
CA GLU A 37 12.33 60.05 13.01
C GLU A 37 13.19 59.04 12.21
N LEU A 38 14.46 59.37 11.95
CA LEU A 38 15.38 58.44 11.27
C LEU A 38 15.69 57.19 12.13
N VAL A 39 15.75 57.33 13.45
CA VAL A 39 15.91 56.18 14.35
C VAL A 39 14.67 55.29 14.29
N THR A 40 13.47 55.87 14.34
CA THR A 40 12.22 55.11 14.21
C THR A 40 12.09 54.38 12.85
N GLN A 41 12.52 55.02 11.75
CA GLN A 41 12.55 54.37 10.44
C GLN A 41 13.56 53.21 10.40
N LEU A 42 14.72 53.37 11.03
CA LEU A 42 15.72 52.30 11.13
C LEU A 42 15.20 51.13 11.96
N ASP A 43 14.53 51.39 13.08
CA ASP A 43 13.92 50.35 13.92
C ASP A 43 12.89 49.53 13.13
N HIS A 44 12.12 50.17 12.25
CA HIS A 44 11.21 49.46 11.35
C HIS A 44 11.96 48.57 10.35
N VAL A 45 13.07 49.05 9.79
CA VAL A 45 13.89 48.25 8.86
C VAL A 45 14.53 47.06 9.57
N VAL A 46 15.00 47.24 10.81
CA VAL A 46 15.54 46.16 11.65
C VAL A 46 14.46 45.14 11.99
N TYR A 47 13.26 45.60 12.35
CA TYR A 47 12.13 44.71 12.63
C TYR A 47 11.74 43.86 11.41
N GLU A 48 11.63 44.46 10.22
CA GLU A 48 11.33 43.72 8.99
C GLU A 48 12.44 42.73 8.62
N HIS A 49 13.71 43.14 8.78
CA HIS A 49 14.86 42.25 8.60
C HIS A 49 14.78 41.03 9.53
N ASP A 50 14.51 41.25 10.82
CA ASP A 50 14.44 40.18 11.81
C ASP A 50 13.26 39.24 11.56
N LEU A 51 12.12 39.77 11.09
CA LEU A 51 10.97 38.98 10.67
C LEU A 51 11.31 38.07 9.47
N ILE A 52 12.00 38.62 8.46
CA ILE A 52 12.46 37.84 7.29
C ILE A 52 13.47 36.78 7.73
N GLN A 53 14.42 37.14 8.59
CA GLN A 53 15.41 36.21 9.10
C GLN A 53 14.75 35.08 9.91
N GLN A 54 13.74 35.39 10.73
CA GLN A 54 12.98 34.41 11.49
C GLN A 54 12.19 33.46 10.57
N GLN A 55 11.61 33.97 9.47
CA GLN A 55 10.94 33.15 8.46
C GLN A 55 11.91 32.23 7.71
N LEU A 56 13.10 32.72 7.36
CA LEU A 56 14.15 31.92 6.71
C LEU A 56 14.76 30.86 7.64
N GLN A 57 14.79 31.13 8.96
CA GLN A 57 15.30 30.20 9.97
C GLN A 57 14.26 29.18 10.46
N ALA A 58 12.98 29.39 10.18
CA ALA A 58 11.91 28.44 10.48
C ALA A 58 12.04 27.20 9.58
N LYS A 59 12.71 26.17 10.10
CA LYS A 59 13.10 24.93 9.38
C LYS A 59 11.94 24.12 8.78
N ASP A 60 10.69 24.40 9.15
CA ASP A 60 9.51 23.62 8.75
C ASP A 60 8.59 24.32 7.72
N GLN A 61 8.96 25.48 7.16
CA GLN A 61 8.08 26.18 6.21
C GLN A 61 7.97 25.55 4.80
N ASN A 62 8.74 24.51 4.49
CA ASN A 62 8.57 23.77 3.22
C ASN A 62 7.17 23.15 3.10
N SER A 63 6.46 22.88 4.21
CA SER A 63 5.09 22.36 4.16
C SER A 63 4.04 23.38 3.67
N TYR A 64 4.33 24.68 3.69
CA TYR A 64 3.36 25.75 3.37
C TYR A 64 3.72 26.58 2.14
N HIS A 65 4.87 26.34 1.51
CA HIS A 65 5.24 27.06 0.29
C HIS A 65 4.24 26.74 -0.83
N THR A 66 3.72 27.78 -1.49
CA THR A 66 2.70 27.66 -2.54
C THR A 66 3.11 26.70 -3.66
N LEU A 67 4.40 26.57 -3.97
CA LEU A 67 4.90 25.60 -4.96
C LEU A 67 4.79 24.16 -4.48
N PHE A 68 5.06 23.86 -3.20
CA PHE A 68 4.85 22.50 -2.66
C PHE A 68 3.38 22.13 -2.67
N ASN A 69 2.47 23.08 -2.38
CA ASN A 69 1.03 22.86 -2.52
C ASN A 69 0.61 22.57 -3.97
N GLN A 70 1.22 23.22 -4.95
CA GLN A 70 0.97 22.93 -6.37
C GLN A 70 1.48 21.53 -6.77
N ILE A 71 2.65 21.12 -6.27
CA ILE A 71 3.20 19.78 -6.50
C ILE A 71 2.30 18.72 -5.84
N ASN A 72 1.91 18.94 -4.58
CA ASN A 72 1.02 18.04 -3.84
C ASN A 72 -0.34 17.90 -4.53
N LYS A 73 -0.88 19.01 -5.04
CA LYS A 73 -2.12 19.01 -5.83
C LYS A 73 -1.97 18.22 -7.13
N TRP A 74 -0.92 18.49 -7.90
CA TRP A 74 -0.64 17.74 -9.14
C TRP A 74 -0.45 16.24 -8.89
N GLN A 75 0.27 15.87 -7.83
CA GLN A 75 0.50 14.48 -7.44
C GLN A 75 -0.82 13.79 -7.08
N THR A 76 -1.65 14.45 -6.26
CA THR A 76 -2.96 13.95 -5.85
C THR A 76 -3.87 13.73 -7.06
N GLU A 77 -3.97 14.73 -7.95
CA GLU A 77 -4.76 14.64 -9.17
C GLU A 77 -4.28 13.51 -10.11
N SER A 78 -2.96 13.34 -10.23
CA SER A 78 -2.37 12.29 -11.07
C SER A 78 -2.65 10.89 -10.52
N ILE A 79 -2.51 10.69 -9.20
CA ILE A 79 -2.85 9.43 -8.54
C ILE A 79 -4.34 9.12 -8.73
N ASN A 80 -5.22 10.11 -8.56
CA ASN A 80 -6.65 9.94 -8.73
C ASN A 80 -7.02 9.52 -10.15
N LYS A 81 -6.40 10.12 -11.17
CA LYS A 81 -6.60 9.72 -12.57
C LYS A 81 -6.16 8.28 -12.85
N ILE A 82 -5.03 7.86 -12.29
CA ILE A 82 -4.55 6.48 -12.42
C ILE A 82 -5.51 5.50 -11.75
N LYS A 83 -5.98 5.83 -10.54
CA LYS A 83 -6.96 5.01 -9.82
C LYS A 83 -8.28 4.89 -10.61
N GLN A 84 -8.77 6.01 -11.14
CA GLN A 84 -9.99 6.04 -11.95
C GLN A 84 -9.84 5.15 -13.20
N ALA A 85 -8.76 5.32 -13.97
CA ALA A 85 -8.52 4.50 -15.17
C ALA A 85 -8.40 3.00 -14.83
N GLY A 86 -7.77 2.67 -13.70
CA GLY A 86 -7.70 1.29 -13.21
C GLY A 86 -9.06 0.72 -12.85
N GLU A 87 -9.94 1.51 -12.22
CA GLU A 87 -11.28 1.06 -11.87
C GLU A 87 -12.20 0.93 -13.08
N GLU A 88 -12.13 1.86 -14.04
CA GLU A 88 -12.83 1.75 -15.31
C GLU A 88 -12.44 0.46 -16.05
N ALA A 89 -11.15 0.14 -16.12
CA ALA A 89 -10.68 -1.10 -16.73
C ALA A 89 -11.21 -2.36 -16.00
N ARG A 90 -11.22 -2.36 -14.66
CA ARG A 90 -11.80 -3.46 -13.87
C ARG A 90 -13.30 -3.60 -14.12
N GLN A 91 -14.02 -2.48 -14.21
CA GLN A 91 -15.46 -2.47 -14.46
C GLN A 91 -15.77 -3.03 -15.85
N SER A 92 -15.00 -2.66 -16.88
CA SER A 92 -15.14 -3.23 -18.22
C SER A 92 -14.92 -4.75 -18.22
N ILE A 93 -13.90 -5.25 -17.50
CA ILE A 93 -13.68 -6.70 -17.38
C ILE A 93 -14.86 -7.39 -16.70
N ARG A 94 -15.39 -6.81 -15.61
CA ARG A 94 -16.56 -7.38 -14.91
C ARG A 94 -17.76 -7.49 -15.84
N GLN A 95 -18.08 -6.44 -16.60
CA GLN A 95 -19.17 -6.46 -17.57
C GLN A 95 -18.97 -7.54 -18.63
N LEU A 96 -17.78 -7.65 -19.21
CA LEU A 96 -17.48 -8.70 -20.19
C LEU A 96 -17.56 -10.11 -19.62
N LEU A 97 -17.15 -10.30 -18.35
CA LEU A 97 -17.28 -11.58 -17.66
C LEU A 97 -18.73 -11.93 -17.37
N ASP A 98 -19.55 -10.96 -16.99
CA ASP A 98 -20.98 -11.16 -16.76
C ASP A 98 -21.70 -11.53 -18.06
N GLU A 99 -21.42 -10.83 -19.16
CA GLU A 99 -21.94 -11.16 -20.51
C GLU A 99 -21.51 -12.57 -20.95
N HIS A 100 -20.23 -12.91 -20.76
CA HIS A 100 -19.71 -14.24 -21.09
C HIS A 100 -20.37 -15.35 -20.25
N LYS A 101 -20.61 -15.08 -18.97
CA LYS A 101 -21.29 -16.01 -18.06
C LYS A 101 -22.75 -16.22 -18.46
N GLU A 102 -23.45 -15.17 -18.89
CA GLU A 102 -24.80 -15.29 -19.43
C GLU A 102 -24.81 -16.16 -20.70
N GLN A 103 -23.84 -15.96 -21.59
CA GLN A 103 -23.72 -16.75 -22.81
C GLN A 103 -23.44 -18.23 -22.50
N LEU A 104 -22.47 -18.53 -21.64
CA LEU A 104 -22.18 -19.90 -21.17
C LEU A 104 -23.41 -20.55 -20.53
N THR A 105 -24.21 -19.79 -19.78
CA THR A 105 -25.44 -20.30 -19.17
C THR A 105 -26.47 -20.69 -20.24
N LYS A 106 -26.59 -19.91 -21.32
CA LYS A 106 -27.47 -20.24 -22.45
C LYS A 106 -26.99 -21.49 -23.19
N ASP A 107 -25.69 -21.58 -23.47
CA ASP A 107 -25.11 -22.73 -24.17
C ASP A 107 -25.22 -24.02 -23.34
N LEU A 108 -25.01 -23.95 -22.02
CA LEU A 108 -25.21 -25.08 -21.12
C LEU A 108 -26.67 -25.55 -21.07
N ARG A 109 -27.63 -24.61 -21.05
CA ARG A 109 -29.07 -24.96 -21.11
C ARG A 109 -29.43 -25.65 -22.42
N ARG A 110 -28.94 -25.14 -23.57
CA ARG A 110 -29.14 -25.77 -24.88
C ARG A 110 -28.62 -27.22 -24.87
N LEU A 111 -27.40 -27.42 -24.37
CA LEU A 111 -26.79 -28.75 -24.29
C LEU A 111 -27.58 -29.70 -23.38
N ILE A 112 -28.07 -29.23 -22.23
CA ILE A 112 -28.92 -30.03 -21.34
C ILE A 112 -30.23 -30.44 -22.04
N ASP A 113 -30.84 -29.53 -22.79
CA ASP A 113 -32.09 -29.82 -23.50
C ASP A 113 -31.88 -30.83 -24.64
N GLU A 114 -30.77 -30.73 -25.37
CA GLU A 114 -30.38 -31.72 -26.38
C GLU A 114 -30.12 -33.10 -25.76
N LEU A 115 -29.34 -33.16 -24.69
CA LEU A 115 -29.06 -34.41 -23.95
C LEU A 115 -30.34 -35.06 -23.43
N ARG A 116 -31.28 -34.26 -22.91
CA ARG A 116 -32.59 -34.76 -22.43
C ARG A 116 -33.47 -35.26 -23.56
N LYS A 117 -33.47 -34.59 -24.71
CA LYS A 117 -34.21 -35.03 -25.90
C LYS A 117 -33.67 -36.37 -26.38
N GLY A 118 -32.37 -36.45 -26.68
CA GLY A 118 -31.74 -37.69 -27.16
C GLY A 118 -31.92 -38.86 -26.18
N LYS A 119 -31.83 -38.61 -24.87
CA LYS A 119 -32.10 -39.64 -23.85
C LYS A 119 -33.56 -40.12 -23.85
N LYS A 120 -34.53 -39.26 -24.17
CA LYS A 120 -35.96 -39.62 -24.21
C LYS A 120 -36.36 -40.32 -25.51
N SER A 121 -35.76 -39.91 -26.64
CA SER A 121 -36.02 -40.50 -27.95
C SER A 121 -35.22 -41.78 -28.20
N GLU A 122 -34.18 -42.04 -27.39
CA GLU A 122 -33.25 -43.18 -27.54
C GLU A 122 -32.61 -43.26 -28.94
N ASP A 123 -32.53 -42.12 -29.65
CA ASP A 123 -32.11 -41.99 -31.04
C ASP A 123 -30.69 -41.42 -31.21
N PHE A 124 -29.93 -41.34 -30.11
CA PHE A 124 -28.55 -40.85 -30.15
C PHE A 124 -27.60 -41.93 -30.67
N VAL A 125 -26.62 -41.51 -31.47
CA VAL A 125 -25.53 -42.38 -31.95
C VAL A 125 -24.19 -41.94 -31.35
N GLU A 126 -23.14 -42.74 -31.57
CA GLU A 126 -21.80 -42.48 -31.03
C GLU A 126 -21.27 -41.09 -31.39
N THR A 127 -21.59 -40.59 -32.60
CA THR A 127 -21.20 -39.25 -33.04
C THR A 127 -21.87 -38.13 -32.25
N ASP A 128 -23.10 -38.34 -31.76
CA ASP A 128 -23.77 -37.37 -30.89
C ASP A 128 -23.15 -37.35 -29.50
N LEU A 129 -22.81 -38.52 -28.95
CA LEU A 129 -22.10 -38.63 -27.67
C LEU A 129 -20.73 -37.97 -27.72
N ASP A 130 -19.98 -38.16 -28.80
CA ASP A 130 -18.66 -37.56 -28.95
C ASP A 130 -18.75 -36.04 -29.16
N ARG A 131 -19.75 -35.56 -29.91
CA ARG A 131 -20.04 -34.12 -30.01
C ARG A 131 -20.35 -33.52 -28.64
N TRP A 132 -21.27 -34.11 -27.88
CA TRP A 132 -21.63 -33.57 -26.56
C TRP A 132 -20.48 -33.63 -25.56
N LYS A 133 -19.65 -34.67 -25.57
CA LYS A 133 -18.41 -34.70 -24.76
C LYS A 133 -17.48 -33.56 -25.12
N HIS A 134 -17.31 -33.29 -26.42
CA HIS A 134 -16.49 -32.17 -26.88
C HIS A 134 -17.07 -30.82 -26.45
N ASP A 135 -18.38 -30.63 -26.59
CA ASP A 135 -19.06 -29.39 -26.17
C ASP A 135 -18.96 -29.15 -24.66
N VAL A 136 -19.11 -30.20 -23.83
CA VAL A 136 -18.90 -30.11 -22.38
C VAL A 136 -17.45 -29.69 -22.06
N GLN A 137 -16.47 -30.27 -22.75
CA GLN A 137 -15.06 -29.95 -22.53
C GLN A 137 -14.75 -28.50 -22.94
N LYS A 138 -15.28 -28.04 -24.07
CA LYS A 138 -15.14 -26.66 -24.54
C LYS A 138 -15.76 -25.66 -23.55
N LEU A 139 -16.98 -25.92 -23.06
CA LEU A 139 -17.63 -25.08 -22.05
C LEU A 139 -16.83 -25.00 -20.75
N LYS A 140 -16.18 -26.11 -20.36
CA LYS A 140 -15.31 -26.15 -19.17
C LYS A 140 -14.05 -25.29 -19.33
N GLU A 141 -13.47 -25.27 -20.52
CA GLU A 141 -12.31 -24.44 -20.85
C GLU A 141 -12.67 -22.95 -20.88
N GLU A 142 -13.79 -22.60 -21.53
CA GLU A 142 -14.29 -21.21 -21.60
C GLU A 142 -14.75 -20.65 -20.24
N LEU A 143 -15.07 -21.51 -19.26
CA LEU A 143 -15.36 -21.12 -17.88
C LEU A 143 -14.11 -20.71 -17.10
N GLN A 144 -12.97 -21.35 -17.36
CA GLN A 144 -11.70 -21.07 -16.66
C GLN A 144 -10.98 -19.84 -17.23
N MET A 145 -11.03 -19.65 -18.55
CA MET A 145 -10.51 -18.46 -19.21
C MET A 145 -11.33 -18.13 -20.46
N PRO A 146 -12.04 -16.99 -20.48
CA PRO A 146 -12.69 -16.51 -21.69
C PRO A 146 -11.62 -16.16 -22.73
N SER A 147 -11.61 -16.87 -23.85
CA SER A 147 -10.69 -16.63 -24.97
C SER A 147 -10.93 -15.31 -25.71
N SER A 148 -12.03 -14.62 -25.37
CA SER A 148 -12.53 -13.38 -25.95
C SER A 148 -11.92 -12.11 -25.34
N ILE A 149 -11.31 -12.17 -24.15
CA ILE A 149 -10.79 -11.02 -23.42
C ILE A 149 -9.27 -10.95 -23.57
N ILE A 150 -8.74 -9.85 -24.12
CA ILE A 150 -7.30 -9.58 -24.20
C ILE A 150 -6.99 -8.30 -23.42
N LEU A 151 -5.95 -8.37 -22.58
CA LEU A 151 -5.36 -7.19 -21.94
C LEU A 151 -4.22 -6.67 -22.80
N GLU A 152 -4.37 -5.45 -23.30
CA GLU A 152 -3.31 -4.77 -24.04
C GLU A 152 -2.77 -3.60 -23.19
N THR A 153 -1.46 -3.63 -22.94
CA THR A 153 -0.74 -2.47 -22.39
C THR A 153 -0.23 -1.59 -23.52
N LYS A 154 -0.73 -0.35 -23.59
CA LYS A 154 -0.14 0.66 -24.48
C LYS A 154 0.98 1.37 -23.75
N LYS A 155 2.20 1.28 -24.29
CA LYS A 155 3.31 2.15 -23.91
C LYS A 155 3.00 3.54 -24.47
N SER A 156 2.69 4.48 -23.59
CA SER A 156 2.59 5.90 -23.94
C SER A 156 3.95 6.57 -23.71
N PRO A 157 4.27 7.70 -24.36
CA PRO A 157 5.48 8.48 -24.07
C PRO A 157 5.50 9.08 -22.65
N SER A 158 4.36 9.09 -21.96
CA SER A 158 4.26 9.37 -20.54
C SER A 158 4.60 8.11 -19.73
N TRP A 159 5.35 8.29 -18.63
CA TRP A 159 5.78 7.29 -17.65
C TRP A 159 4.68 6.43 -17.01
N ILE A 160 3.42 6.56 -17.47
CA ILE A 160 2.26 5.79 -17.05
C ILE A 160 1.90 4.82 -18.17
N THR A 161 1.98 3.52 -17.87
CA THR A 161 1.45 2.48 -18.76
C THR A 161 -0.07 2.38 -18.57
N MET A 162 -0.83 2.61 -19.64
CA MET A 162 -2.29 2.45 -19.60
C MET A 162 -2.69 1.04 -20.04
N ILE A 163 -3.53 0.39 -19.25
CA ILE A 163 -4.14 -0.90 -19.58
C ILE A 163 -5.43 -0.63 -20.33
N LYS A 164 -5.56 -1.20 -21.53
CA LYS A 164 -6.79 -1.17 -22.32
C LYS A 164 -7.31 -2.61 -22.46
N VAL A 165 -8.63 -2.76 -22.27
CA VAL A 165 -9.34 -4.03 -22.43
C VAL A 165 -9.98 -4.04 -23.81
N ASN A 166 -9.71 -5.07 -24.61
CA ASN A 166 -10.31 -5.25 -25.92
C ASN A 166 -11.01 -6.62 -26.00
N THR A 167 -12.07 -6.71 -26.81
CA THR A 167 -12.70 -7.97 -27.20
C THR A 167 -12.28 -8.35 -28.61
N LYS A 168 -12.06 -9.64 -28.87
CA LYS A 168 -11.86 -10.12 -30.25
C LYS A 168 -13.19 -10.03 -31.00
N SER A 169 -13.31 -9.14 -31.97
CA SER A 169 -14.44 -9.13 -32.91
C SER A 169 -14.38 -10.36 -33.82
N SER A 170 -15.44 -11.16 -33.83
CA SER A 170 -15.62 -12.35 -34.66
C SER A 170 -15.69 -12.00 -36.16
N GLY A 171 -14.54 -11.81 -36.79
CA GLY A 171 -14.40 -11.81 -38.24
C GLY A 171 -14.38 -13.25 -38.76
N GLN A 172 -15.29 -13.55 -39.69
CA GLN A 172 -15.48 -14.84 -40.35
C GLN A 172 -14.14 -15.49 -40.76
N GLN A 173 -13.80 -16.62 -40.16
CA GLN A 173 -12.83 -17.55 -40.74
C GLN A 173 -13.61 -18.54 -41.63
N GLN A 174 -13.60 -18.27 -42.94
CA GLN A 174 -13.80 -19.32 -43.93
C GLN A 174 -12.54 -20.20 -43.95
N PHE A 175 -12.66 -21.46 -43.57
CA PHE A 175 -11.70 -22.49 -43.96
C PHE A 175 -12.43 -23.62 -44.68
N LEU A 176 -11.96 -23.84 -45.90
CA LEU A 176 -12.39 -24.84 -46.86
C LEU A 176 -12.17 -26.26 -46.33
N TYR A 177 -13.20 -27.09 -46.48
CA TYR A 177 -13.16 -28.53 -46.29
C TYR A 177 -12.12 -29.20 -47.21
N GLN A 178 -11.24 -30.03 -46.65
CA GLN A 178 -10.76 -31.25 -47.30
C GLN A 178 -10.50 -32.36 -46.26
N SER A 179 -11.38 -33.38 -46.26
CA SER A 179 -11.07 -34.77 -45.90
C SER A 179 -10.36 -35.45 -47.11
N PRO A 180 -9.81 -36.70 -47.08
CA PRO A 180 -10.06 -37.82 -46.13
C PRO A 180 -8.85 -38.76 -45.82
N ARG A 181 -8.97 -39.63 -44.80
CA ARG A 181 -9.08 -41.11 -44.92
C ARG A 181 -8.73 -41.86 -43.61
N VAL A 182 -9.57 -42.86 -43.39
CA VAL A 182 -9.59 -43.92 -42.38
C VAL A 182 -8.42 -44.89 -42.54
N LEU A 183 -7.97 -45.52 -41.43
CA LEU A 183 -7.73 -46.97 -41.29
C LEU A 183 -7.47 -47.36 -39.82
N LEU A 184 -8.36 -48.20 -39.29
CA LEU A 184 -8.18 -49.05 -38.08
C LEU A 184 -7.51 -50.38 -38.51
N PRO A 185 -6.82 -51.11 -37.62
CA PRO A 185 -7.49 -52.13 -36.79
C PRO A 185 -6.96 -52.32 -35.36
N SER A 186 -7.81 -52.92 -34.54
CA SER A 186 -7.72 -53.38 -33.13
C SER A 186 -7.34 -54.89 -33.05
N PRO A 187 -7.47 -55.66 -31.93
CA PRO A 187 -7.09 -55.47 -30.50
C PRO A 187 -6.46 -56.72 -29.79
N SER A 188 -6.13 -56.54 -28.49
CA SER A 188 -6.20 -57.52 -27.35
C SER A 188 -4.90 -58.25 -26.91
N PRO A 189 -4.87 -58.94 -25.74
CA PRO A 189 -5.05 -58.44 -24.35
C PRO A 189 -4.01 -59.04 -23.36
N SER A 190 -3.91 -58.54 -22.11
CA SER A 190 -3.66 -59.43 -20.95
C SER A 190 -3.97 -58.79 -19.59
N LEU A 191 -4.63 -59.62 -18.77
CA LEU A 191 -4.99 -59.46 -17.36
C LEU A 191 -3.77 -59.57 -16.44
N GLY A 192 -3.76 -58.82 -15.33
CA GLY A 192 -2.77 -58.96 -14.25
C GLY A 192 -3.25 -58.44 -12.90
N LYS A 193 -4.01 -59.29 -12.19
CA LYS A 193 -4.27 -59.46 -10.75
C LYS A 193 -4.02 -58.32 -9.72
N ARG A 194 -5.06 -58.17 -8.87
CA ARG A 194 -5.14 -57.54 -7.55
C ARG A 194 -3.98 -57.88 -6.60
N THR A 195 -3.55 -56.91 -5.80
CA THR A 195 -3.20 -57.15 -4.38
C THR A 195 -3.64 -55.97 -3.51
N VAL A 196 -4.35 -56.29 -2.43
CA VAL A 196 -4.77 -55.39 -1.35
C VAL A 196 -3.66 -55.39 -0.31
N THR A 197 -3.22 -54.20 0.15
CA THR A 197 -2.44 -54.10 1.38
C THR A 197 -2.81 -52.84 2.17
N ARG A 198 -3.29 -53.13 3.38
CA ARG A 198 -3.30 -52.40 4.66
C ARG A 198 -2.91 -50.91 4.69
N ILE A 199 -3.81 -50.17 5.33
CA ILE A 199 -3.62 -48.90 6.02
C ILE A 199 -2.74 -49.17 7.24
N ASP A 200 -1.61 -48.47 7.35
CA ASP A 200 -0.99 -48.12 8.63
C ASP A 200 -0.50 -46.67 8.53
N GLU A 201 -0.90 -45.89 9.52
CA GLU A 201 -0.44 -44.54 9.81
C GLU A 201 1.07 -44.54 10.06
N PHE A 202 1.82 -43.63 9.42
CA PHE A 202 2.93 -42.94 10.06
C PHE A 202 3.19 -41.63 9.32
N THR A 203 2.94 -40.53 10.02
CA THR A 203 3.27 -39.16 9.67
C THR A 203 4.77 -39.02 9.47
N THR A 204 5.19 -38.81 8.22
CA THR A 204 6.49 -38.22 7.92
C THR A 204 6.26 -36.88 7.25
N ASP A 205 6.51 -35.81 8.00
CA ASP A 205 6.61 -34.45 7.49
C ASP A 205 7.58 -34.41 6.31
N LEU A 206 7.03 -34.20 5.12
CA LEU A 206 7.82 -33.91 3.93
C LEU A 206 8.58 -32.59 4.15
N PRO A 207 9.87 -32.52 3.77
CA PRO A 207 10.69 -31.34 3.97
C PRO A 207 10.11 -30.21 3.12
N THR A 208 9.46 -29.25 3.78
CA THR A 208 9.00 -28.03 3.14
C THR A 208 10.22 -27.34 2.57
N SER A 209 10.18 -26.99 1.28
CA SER A 209 11.20 -26.16 0.64
C SER A 209 11.57 -25.02 1.59
N ARG A 210 12.88 -24.82 1.80
CA ARG A 210 13.43 -23.87 2.76
C ARG A 210 12.87 -22.49 2.44
N LYS A 211 11.74 -22.12 3.06
CA LYS A 211 11.06 -20.85 2.82
C LYS A 211 12.05 -19.76 3.15
N GLN A 212 12.29 -18.88 2.19
CA GLN A 212 13.17 -17.75 2.37
C GLN A 212 12.72 -16.95 3.60
N ALA A 213 13.65 -16.70 4.51
CA ALA A 213 13.40 -15.89 5.69
C ALA A 213 12.88 -14.51 5.25
N ASP A 214 11.88 -13.99 5.97
CA ASP A 214 11.28 -12.70 5.61
C ASP A 214 12.30 -11.56 5.77
N LYS A 215 12.08 -10.49 5.01
CA LYS A 215 12.87 -9.26 5.01
C LYS A 215 11.91 -8.08 4.88
N PHE A 216 12.37 -6.88 5.18
CA PHE A 216 11.62 -5.66 4.89
C PHE A 216 11.57 -5.40 3.38
N ASN A 217 10.41 -4.99 2.89
CA ASN A 217 10.17 -4.72 1.48
C ASN A 217 10.41 -3.23 1.17
N ALA A 218 11.47 -2.95 0.42
CA ALA A 218 11.85 -1.60 0.02
C ALA A 218 10.81 -0.88 -0.86
N GLU A 219 9.92 -1.62 -1.52
CA GLU A 219 8.84 -1.06 -2.35
C GLU A 219 7.57 -0.76 -1.54
N LYS A 220 7.52 -1.19 -0.28
CA LYS A 220 6.36 -1.05 0.62
C LYS A 220 6.79 -0.31 1.89
N ILE A 221 7.34 0.88 1.70
CA ILE A 221 7.72 1.83 2.76
C ILE A 221 6.89 3.10 2.60
N TYR A 222 6.39 3.61 3.72
CA TYR A 222 5.90 4.98 3.84
C TYR A 222 6.62 5.68 4.99
N GLY A 223 6.93 6.96 4.78
CA GLY A 223 7.64 7.77 5.75
C GLY A 223 9.15 7.50 5.77
N PRO A 224 9.88 8.22 6.64
CA PRO A 224 11.33 8.18 6.72
C PRO A 224 11.84 6.94 7.48
N ILE A 225 11.79 5.80 6.82
CA ILE A 225 12.42 4.54 7.24
C ILE A 225 13.64 4.26 6.37
N GLU A 226 14.76 3.97 7.02
CA GLU A 226 15.96 3.44 6.36
C GLU A 226 16.03 1.92 6.58
N LEU A 227 16.33 1.19 5.51
CA LEU A 227 16.56 -0.26 5.60
C LEU A 227 18.05 -0.57 5.60
N GLN A 228 18.49 -1.35 6.58
CA GLN A 228 19.89 -1.76 6.76
C GLN A 228 20.02 -3.29 6.79
N ASP A 229 21.26 -3.78 6.80
CA ASP A 229 21.62 -5.20 6.90
C ASP A 229 20.83 -6.10 5.92
N GLU A 230 21.01 -5.83 4.63
CA GLU A 230 20.27 -6.50 3.55
C GLU A 230 18.74 -6.51 3.72
N LYS A 231 18.19 -5.39 4.22
CA LYS A 231 16.77 -5.21 4.51
C LYS A 231 16.25 -6.06 5.68
N LYS A 232 17.12 -6.50 6.59
CA LYS A 232 16.71 -7.13 7.85
C LYS A 232 16.45 -6.15 8.97
N VAL A 233 16.90 -4.91 8.83
CA VAL A 233 16.76 -3.87 9.86
C VAL A 233 15.96 -2.70 9.30
N ALA A 234 14.97 -2.24 10.04
CA ALA A 234 14.25 -1.01 9.77
C ALA A 234 14.58 0.02 10.86
N VAL A 235 15.01 1.21 10.45
CA VAL A 235 15.37 2.33 11.32
C VAL A 235 14.49 3.52 11.00
N HIS A 236 13.88 4.11 12.01
CA HIS A 236 13.18 5.38 11.85
C HIS A 236 14.20 6.54 11.80
N VAL A 237 14.28 7.28 10.69
CA VAL A 237 15.26 8.38 10.49
C VAL A 237 14.63 9.78 10.37
N GLY A 238 13.30 9.88 10.50
CA GLY A 238 12.56 11.14 10.44
C GLY A 238 12.50 11.95 11.72
N SER A 239 11.60 12.92 11.76
CA SER A 239 11.22 13.63 12.99
C SER A 239 10.34 12.75 13.89
N ALA A 240 10.31 13.05 15.19
CA ALA A 240 9.34 12.45 16.09
C ALA A 240 7.90 12.65 15.57
N ASN A 241 7.01 11.70 15.85
CA ASN A 241 5.60 11.70 15.47
C ASN A 241 5.32 11.65 13.96
N CYS A 242 6.31 11.43 13.10
CA CYS A 242 6.04 11.23 11.68
C CYS A 242 5.51 9.80 11.48
N ALA A 243 4.44 9.66 10.70
CA ALA A 243 3.89 8.34 10.43
C ALA A 243 4.87 7.55 9.57
N THR A 244 5.22 6.35 10.04
CA THR A 244 6.05 5.43 9.28
C THR A 244 5.40 4.06 9.17
N GLU A 245 5.64 3.40 8.04
CA GLU A 245 5.19 2.05 7.78
C GLU A 245 6.22 1.33 6.93
N VAL A 246 6.53 0.08 7.27
CA VAL A 246 7.23 -0.85 6.40
C VAL A 246 6.60 -2.23 6.49
N ARG A 247 6.57 -2.95 5.37
CA ARG A 247 6.01 -4.31 5.29
C ARG A 247 7.07 -5.37 5.05
N GLY A 248 6.73 -6.61 5.39
CA GLY A 248 7.50 -7.79 4.99
C GLY A 248 7.42 -8.08 3.49
N THR A 249 8.41 -8.79 2.97
CA THR A 249 8.47 -9.26 1.58
C THR A 249 7.54 -10.44 1.33
N ASN A 250 7.32 -11.29 2.33
CA ASN A 250 6.53 -12.51 2.17
C ASN A 250 5.01 -12.25 2.19
N LEU A 251 4.29 -13.10 1.46
CA LEU A 251 2.82 -13.14 1.40
C LEU A 251 2.32 -14.42 2.06
N TYR A 252 1.41 -14.28 3.02
CA TYR A 252 0.94 -15.37 3.86
C TYR A 252 -0.56 -15.63 3.61
N SER A 253 -0.89 -16.71 2.90
CA SER A 253 -2.28 -17.08 2.58
C SER A 253 -2.74 -18.39 3.21
N THR A 254 -1.81 -19.30 3.53
CA THR A 254 -2.09 -20.65 4.03
C THR A 254 -0.99 -21.10 4.96
N GLY A 255 -1.27 -22.07 5.84
CA GLY A 255 -0.28 -22.66 6.74
C GLY A 255 0.02 -21.82 7.98
N LYS A 256 1.05 -22.26 8.72
CA LYS A 256 1.58 -21.59 9.91
C LYS A 256 3.00 -21.09 9.63
N HIS A 257 3.24 -19.81 9.89
CA HIS A 257 4.53 -19.15 9.66
C HIS A 257 4.99 -18.48 10.95
N ARG A 258 6.31 -18.34 11.10
CA ARG A 258 6.93 -17.72 12.27
C ARG A 258 7.92 -16.67 11.82
N LEU A 259 7.86 -15.50 12.47
CA LEU A 259 8.82 -14.43 12.33
C LEU A 259 9.43 -14.15 13.69
N GLN A 260 10.74 -13.95 13.75
CA GLN A 260 11.42 -13.51 14.96
C GLN A 260 11.88 -12.08 14.76
N LEU A 261 11.56 -11.23 15.72
CA LEU A 261 11.85 -9.81 15.71
C LEU A 261 12.69 -9.48 16.93
N LYS A 262 13.71 -8.64 16.76
CA LYS A 262 14.49 -8.07 17.87
C LYS A 262 14.28 -6.56 17.89
N LEU A 263 13.85 -6.04 19.04
CA LEU A 263 13.64 -4.62 19.25
C LEU A 263 14.94 -3.99 19.74
N GLU A 264 15.87 -3.65 18.84
CA GLU A 264 17.20 -3.20 19.29
C GLU A 264 17.18 -1.80 19.90
N LYS A 265 16.24 -0.94 19.49
CA LYS A 265 16.04 0.38 20.09
C LYS A 265 14.56 0.77 20.06
N MET A 266 14.00 1.22 21.19
CA MET A 266 12.59 1.60 21.27
C MET A 266 12.34 2.64 22.37
N HIS A 267 11.89 3.84 22.00
CA HIS A 267 11.79 4.95 22.96
C HIS A 267 10.44 5.05 23.67
N HIS A 268 9.30 5.01 22.95
CA HIS A 268 7.99 5.37 23.54
C HIS A 268 6.87 4.34 23.36
N GLY A 269 7.18 3.17 22.80
CA GLY A 269 6.23 2.06 22.73
C GLY A 269 5.05 2.28 21.78
N TYR A 270 5.02 3.33 20.96
CA TYR A 270 3.94 3.56 19.99
C TYR A 270 4.08 2.75 18.70
N SER A 271 5.18 2.03 18.53
CA SER A 271 5.43 1.20 17.35
C SER A 271 4.43 0.04 17.29
N LEU A 272 3.86 -0.25 16.12
CA LEU A 272 2.92 -1.36 15.95
C LEU A 272 3.57 -2.52 15.19
N PHE A 273 3.40 -3.73 15.72
CA PHE A 273 3.85 -4.99 15.11
C PHE A 273 2.64 -5.87 14.83
N GLY A 274 2.53 -6.38 13.60
CA GLY A 274 1.47 -7.33 13.30
C GLY A 274 1.34 -7.63 11.82
N ILE A 275 0.11 -7.57 11.32
CA ILE A 275 -0.22 -7.87 9.94
C ILE A 275 -1.15 -6.85 9.33
N VAL A 276 -1.14 -6.83 8.01
CA VAL A 276 -2.12 -6.15 7.15
C VAL A 276 -2.37 -7.02 5.91
N THR A 277 -3.52 -6.87 5.25
CA THR A 277 -3.71 -7.48 3.92
C THR A 277 -2.84 -6.78 2.88
N GLU A 278 -2.25 -7.54 1.95
CA GLU A 278 -1.40 -7.01 0.87
C GLU A 278 -2.11 -5.92 0.06
N SER A 279 -3.41 -6.09 -0.17
CA SER A 279 -4.25 -5.17 -0.94
C SER A 279 -4.41 -3.78 -0.31
N THR A 280 -4.04 -3.61 0.97
CA THR A 280 -4.08 -2.30 1.63
C THR A 280 -2.97 -1.41 1.09
N LEU A 281 -3.29 -0.18 0.71
CA LEU A 281 -2.26 0.78 0.26
C LEU A 281 -1.31 1.13 1.41
N VAL A 282 -0.03 1.30 1.07
CA VAL A 282 0.99 1.80 2.00
C VAL A 282 0.83 3.32 2.05
N GLN A 283 0.49 3.87 3.22
CA GLN A 283 0.15 5.29 3.38
C GLN A 283 0.18 5.71 4.86
N GLU A 284 0.15 7.02 5.11
CA GLU A 284 0.22 7.65 6.45
C GLU A 284 -0.70 7.03 7.51
N SER A 285 -1.91 6.65 7.09
CA SER A 285 -2.96 6.18 8.00
C SER A 285 -3.23 4.67 7.92
N SER A 286 -2.32 3.88 7.36
CA SER A 286 -2.52 2.42 7.21
C SER A 286 -2.75 1.70 8.55
N ILE A 287 -2.22 2.23 9.65
CA ILE A 287 -2.45 1.68 10.99
C ILE A 287 -3.95 1.67 11.35
N SER A 288 -4.70 2.68 10.87
CA SER A 288 -6.14 2.81 11.07
C SER A 288 -6.99 2.00 10.07
N SER A 289 -6.36 1.27 9.15
CA SER A 289 -7.07 0.44 8.20
C SER A 289 -7.82 -0.69 8.91
N LYS A 290 -9.03 -1.01 8.44
CA LYS A 290 -9.83 -2.15 8.91
C LYS A 290 -9.12 -3.50 8.74
N SER A 291 -8.06 -3.54 7.95
CA SER A 291 -7.23 -4.72 7.73
C SER A 291 -6.03 -4.84 8.67
N THR A 292 -5.77 -3.85 9.53
CA THR A 292 -4.59 -3.87 10.40
C THR A 292 -4.89 -4.55 11.73
N TYR A 293 -4.03 -5.49 12.09
CA TYR A 293 -4.08 -6.23 13.35
C TYR A 293 -2.69 -6.34 13.95
N GLY A 294 -2.56 -6.18 15.27
CA GLY A 294 -1.25 -6.24 15.91
C GLY A 294 -1.23 -5.81 17.35
N TRP A 295 -0.05 -5.47 17.84
CA TRP A 295 0.17 -5.00 19.21
C TRP A 295 1.06 -3.77 19.21
N VAL A 296 0.73 -2.85 20.13
CA VAL A 296 1.53 -1.65 20.44
C VAL A 296 2.09 -1.83 21.85
N PRO A 297 3.42 -1.80 22.04
CA PRO A 297 4.06 -2.02 23.34
C PRO A 297 4.00 -0.80 24.25
N GLY A 298 4.69 -0.86 25.38
CA GLY A 298 4.82 0.25 26.32
C GLY A 298 3.49 0.76 26.88
N ASN A 299 3.37 2.09 26.98
CA ASN A 299 2.34 2.73 27.80
C ASN A 299 0.92 2.63 27.22
N ASN A 300 0.76 2.42 25.92
CA ASN A 300 -0.57 2.30 25.31
C ASN A 300 -1.24 0.96 25.61
N LYS A 301 -0.47 -0.12 25.80
CA LYS A 301 -0.99 -1.47 26.16
C LYS A 301 -2.18 -1.92 25.29
N GLN A 302 -2.11 -1.62 24.00
CA GLN A 302 -3.21 -1.82 23.06
C GLN A 302 -2.91 -2.98 22.10
N ALA A 303 -3.87 -3.89 21.99
CA ALA A 303 -3.97 -4.73 20.81
C ALA A 303 -4.77 -3.96 19.75
N TRP A 304 -4.32 -3.97 18.51
CA TRP A 304 -5.04 -3.37 17.40
C TRP A 304 -5.86 -4.44 16.69
N LEU A 305 -7.15 -4.18 16.56
CA LEU A 305 -8.11 -5.03 15.87
C LEU A 305 -8.85 -4.17 14.85
N LYS A 306 -8.75 -4.52 13.57
CA LYS A 306 -9.41 -3.77 12.49
C LYS A 306 -9.05 -2.27 12.49
N GLY A 307 -7.79 -1.97 12.74
CA GLY A 307 -7.31 -0.59 12.76
C GLY A 307 -7.76 0.24 13.98
N ALA A 308 -8.25 -0.40 15.03
CA ALA A 308 -8.62 0.26 16.28
C ALA A 308 -7.91 -0.38 17.48
N GLY A 309 -7.30 0.46 18.32
CA GLY A 309 -6.66 0.02 19.57
C GLY A 309 -7.68 -0.37 20.63
N THR A 310 -7.51 -1.55 21.22
CA THR A 310 -8.29 -2.08 22.34
C THR A 310 -7.35 -2.40 23.50
N ALA A 311 -7.47 -1.64 24.59
CA ALA A 311 -6.64 -1.84 25.77
C ALA A 311 -6.99 -3.16 26.48
N GLY A 312 -5.98 -3.90 26.95
CA GLY A 312 -6.17 -5.13 27.75
C GLY A 312 -6.75 -6.33 27.00
N TYR A 313 -6.93 -6.23 25.68
CA TYR A 313 -7.49 -7.32 24.87
C TYR A 313 -6.65 -8.60 25.03
N GLY A 314 -7.30 -9.72 25.32
CA GLY A 314 -6.62 -11.01 25.50
C GLY A 314 -5.60 -11.02 26.63
N GLY A 315 -5.73 -10.12 27.63
CA GLY A 315 -4.78 -10.01 28.74
C GLY A 315 -3.46 -9.32 28.36
N TYR A 316 -3.40 -8.66 27.19
CA TYR A 316 -2.22 -7.92 26.78
C TYR A 316 -1.97 -6.71 27.69
N ASP A 317 -0.79 -6.65 28.30
CA ASP A 317 -0.42 -5.63 29.28
C ASP A 317 0.75 -4.72 28.85
N GLY A 318 1.16 -4.83 27.57
CA GLY A 318 2.21 -3.98 26.98
C GLY A 318 3.60 -4.26 27.55
N ASP A 319 3.87 -5.47 28.02
CA ASP A 319 5.12 -5.89 28.66
C ASP A 319 6.35 -5.95 27.74
N ILE A 320 6.24 -5.54 26.49
CA ILE A 320 7.32 -5.53 25.50
C ILE A 320 8.20 -4.29 25.69
N MET A 321 9.52 -4.47 25.69
CA MET A 321 10.50 -3.41 25.89
C MET A 321 11.72 -3.54 24.96
N GLU A 322 12.60 -2.54 24.98
CA GLU A 322 13.87 -2.57 24.25
C GLU A 322 14.69 -3.83 24.60
N ASN A 323 15.37 -4.36 23.59
CA ASN A 323 16.15 -5.60 23.56
C ASN A 323 15.33 -6.89 23.65
N ASP A 324 14.01 -6.82 23.69
CA ASP A 324 13.18 -8.03 23.62
C ASP A 324 13.28 -8.71 22.25
N VAL A 325 13.24 -10.04 22.30
CA VAL A 325 13.03 -10.89 21.13
C VAL A 325 11.59 -11.37 21.14
N LEU A 326 10.86 -10.98 20.11
CA LEU A 326 9.47 -11.35 19.89
C LEU A 326 9.38 -12.46 18.84
N GLU A 327 8.48 -13.40 19.04
CA GLU A 327 8.10 -14.36 18.02
C GLU A 327 6.64 -14.13 17.62
N LEU A 328 6.46 -13.67 16.38
CA LEU A 328 5.17 -13.46 15.75
C LEU A 328 4.81 -14.69 14.91
N VAL A 329 3.71 -15.33 15.25
CA VAL A 329 3.21 -16.53 14.56
C VAL A 329 1.96 -16.18 13.78
N LEU A 330 1.99 -16.41 12.47
CA LEU A 330 0.88 -16.19 11.55
C LEU A 330 0.28 -17.55 11.20
N ASN A 331 -0.90 -17.86 11.72
CA ASN A 331 -1.60 -19.11 11.40
C ASN A 331 -2.79 -18.80 10.51
N CYS A 332 -2.56 -18.83 9.19
CA CYS A 332 -3.56 -18.52 8.17
C CYS A 332 -4.71 -19.53 8.21
N ASP A 333 -4.42 -20.82 8.44
CA ASP A 333 -5.44 -21.86 8.46
C ASP A 333 -6.44 -21.67 9.60
N LYS A 334 -5.94 -21.28 10.78
CA LYS A 334 -6.77 -20.97 11.96
C LYS A 334 -7.25 -19.52 12.00
N LYS A 335 -6.78 -18.67 11.09
CA LYS A 335 -7.09 -17.22 11.02
C LYS A 335 -6.75 -16.51 12.34
N ILE A 336 -5.58 -16.81 12.90
CA ILE A 336 -5.09 -16.19 14.14
C ILE A 336 -3.66 -15.67 13.95
N ILE A 337 -3.34 -14.58 14.63
CA ILE A 337 -1.96 -14.16 14.89
C ILE A 337 -1.64 -14.33 16.36
N GLN A 338 -0.40 -14.71 16.68
CA GLN A 338 0.07 -14.86 18.04
C GLN A 338 1.40 -14.12 18.22
N LEU A 339 1.58 -13.46 19.35
CA LEU A 339 2.81 -12.79 19.70
C LEU A 339 3.31 -13.35 21.01
N SER A 340 4.56 -13.82 21.04
CA SER A 340 5.21 -14.24 22.28
C SER A 340 6.48 -13.44 22.52
N ASN A 341 6.70 -13.08 23.78
CA ASN A 341 7.90 -12.38 24.21
C ASN A 341 8.83 -13.38 24.92
N LYS A 342 10.06 -13.55 24.42
CA LYS A 342 11.01 -14.53 24.98
C LYS A 342 11.46 -14.16 26.40
N ARG A 343 11.49 -12.88 26.76
CA ARG A 343 11.88 -12.44 28.12
C ARG A 343 10.81 -12.77 29.15
N THR A 344 9.54 -12.48 28.85
CA THR A 344 8.44 -12.64 29.81
C THR A 344 7.74 -13.99 29.72
N ASN A 345 8.00 -14.77 28.66
CA ASN A 345 7.30 -16.00 28.30
C ASN A 345 5.78 -15.85 28.15
N LYS A 346 5.28 -14.61 28.04
CA LYS A 346 3.86 -14.37 27.78
C LYS A 346 3.54 -14.61 26.31
N LEU A 347 2.31 -15.07 26.08
CA LEU A 347 1.75 -15.34 24.77
C LEU A 347 0.42 -14.60 24.64
N TYR A 348 0.30 -13.81 23.58
CA TYR A 348 -0.91 -13.09 23.21
C TYR A 348 -1.44 -13.60 21.89
N GLN A 349 -2.76 -13.53 21.70
CA GLN A 349 -3.41 -14.01 20.49
C GLN A 349 -4.53 -13.07 20.06
N ILE A 350 -4.62 -12.83 18.76
CA ILE A 350 -5.72 -12.10 18.13
C ILE A 350 -6.33 -12.98 17.03
N PRO A 351 -7.63 -13.32 17.10
CA PRO A 351 -8.35 -13.87 15.97
C PRO A 351 -8.56 -12.78 14.90
N VAL A 352 -8.33 -13.14 13.64
CA VAL A 352 -8.38 -12.22 12.51
C VAL A 352 -9.68 -12.44 11.74
N ASP A 353 -10.49 -11.40 11.61
CA ASP A 353 -11.66 -11.43 10.75
C ASP A 353 -11.23 -11.23 9.29
N ILE A 354 -11.32 -12.32 8.51
CA ILE A 354 -10.92 -12.37 7.10
C ILE A 354 -11.76 -11.45 6.20
N ASN A 355 -12.98 -11.09 6.61
CA ASN A 355 -13.77 -10.11 5.85
C ASN A 355 -13.17 -8.69 5.94
N SER A 356 -12.48 -8.41 7.06
CA SER A 356 -11.82 -7.13 7.29
C SER A 356 -10.34 -7.15 6.88
N CYS A 357 -9.65 -8.29 7.05
CA CYS A 357 -8.26 -8.51 6.63
C CYS A 357 -8.13 -9.79 5.79
N PRO A 358 -8.49 -9.74 4.49
CA PRO A 358 -8.40 -10.89 3.61
C PRO A 358 -6.94 -11.30 3.34
N PHE A 359 -6.75 -12.55 2.92
CA PHE A 359 -5.44 -13.02 2.43
C PHE A 359 -5.07 -12.38 1.08
N PRO A 360 -3.78 -12.32 0.72
CA PRO A 360 -2.62 -12.65 1.55
C PRO A 360 -2.37 -11.61 2.65
N TRP A 361 -1.91 -12.07 3.81
CA TRP A 361 -1.37 -11.21 4.84
C TRP A 361 0.10 -10.87 4.54
N GLN A 362 0.52 -9.70 4.99
CA GLN A 362 1.91 -9.26 5.04
C GLN A 362 2.27 -8.91 6.47
N PHE A 363 3.53 -9.13 6.86
CA PHE A 363 4.06 -8.54 8.09
C PHE A 363 3.98 -7.01 7.98
N TYR A 364 3.54 -6.37 9.05
CA TYR A 364 3.37 -4.93 9.16
C TYR A 364 4.15 -4.42 10.36
N LEU A 365 4.93 -3.36 10.13
CA LEU A 365 5.66 -2.63 11.16
C LEU A 365 5.43 -1.13 10.98
N SER A 366 5.07 -0.44 12.06
CA SER A 366 5.08 1.02 12.13
C SER A 366 6.02 1.44 13.26
N LEU A 367 6.94 2.35 12.98
CA LEU A 367 7.86 2.95 13.97
C LEU A 367 7.38 4.38 14.27
N TYR A 368 7.67 4.88 15.47
CA TYR A 368 7.09 6.15 15.92
C TYR A 368 8.14 7.19 16.29
N GLU A 369 9.17 6.80 17.04
CA GLU A 369 10.22 7.72 17.46
C GLU A 369 11.45 7.63 16.58
N ILE A 370 12.13 8.77 16.43
CA ILE A 370 13.42 8.82 15.74
C ILE A 370 14.42 7.86 16.39
N GLY A 371 15.06 7.05 15.56
CA GLY A 371 16.02 6.04 15.99
C GLY A 371 15.39 4.77 16.54
N ASP A 372 14.07 4.61 16.57
CA ASP A 372 13.48 3.29 16.79
C ASP A 372 14.02 2.30 15.75
N LEU A 373 14.40 1.10 16.20
CA LEU A 373 15.12 0.12 15.40
C LEU A 373 14.62 -1.29 15.67
N VAL A 374 14.19 -1.96 14.60
CA VAL A 374 13.65 -3.31 14.64
C VAL A 374 14.35 -4.18 13.61
N ARG A 375 14.74 -5.39 14.03
CA ARG A 375 15.43 -6.37 13.20
C ARG A 375 14.58 -7.64 13.04
N ILE A 376 14.47 -8.15 11.81
CA ILE A 376 14.02 -9.52 11.54
C ILE A 376 15.24 -10.46 11.64
N LEU A 377 15.14 -11.52 12.46
CA LEU A 377 16.24 -12.47 12.69
C LEU A 377 16.36 -13.52 11.57
#